data_AF-A0A7X3ZBU8-F1
#
_entry.id   AF-A0A7X3ZBU8-F1
#
_cell.length_a   1.000
_cell.length_b   1.000
_cell.length_c   1.000
_cell.angle_alpha   90.00
_cell.angle_beta   90.00
_cell.angle_gamma   90.00
#
_symmetry.space_group_name_H-M   'P 1'
#
loop_
_entity.id
_entity.type
_entity.pdbx_description
1 polymer ?
#
loop_
_entity_poly.entity_id
_entity_poly.type
_entity_poly.pdbx_seq_one_letter_code
_entity_poly.pdbx_strand_id
1 'polypeptide(L)'
;GLAFSPDDSRLYMADTGRMYSDDPQHIRAFDLGPDGRLAGGDVFHVIDPGCSDGLRIDVDGNLWSSAADGVHCISPNGDLLGKILVPELVSNVCFGGRAKHELYITATTSIYRVTLNRRGVQHP
;
A
#
# COMPACT_ATOMS: atom_id res chain seq x y z
N GLY A 1 -2.32 2.99 7.11
CA GLY A 1 -1.19 2.07 6.84
C GLY A 1 0.13 2.80 6.68
N LEU A 2 1.26 2.11 6.87
CA LEU A 2 2.62 2.66 6.74
C LEU A 2 3.53 1.69 5.98
N ALA A 3 4.40 2.20 5.10
CA ALA A 3 5.53 1.45 4.55
C ALA A 3 6.65 2.38 4.05
N PHE A 4 7.89 1.90 4.09
CA PHE A 4 9.05 2.61 3.56
C PHE A 4 9.33 2.19 2.12
N SER A 5 9.90 3.10 1.33
CA SER A 5 10.49 2.76 0.03
C SER A 5 11.65 1.76 0.20
N PRO A 6 12.06 1.04 -0.86
CA PRO A 6 13.09 -0.01 -0.74
C PRO A 6 14.46 0.49 -0.22
N ASP A 7 14.73 1.78 -0.37
CA ASP A 7 15.95 2.48 0.04
C ASP A 7 15.77 3.31 1.33
N ASP A 8 14.63 3.16 2.01
CA ASP A 8 14.22 3.89 3.22
C ASP A 8 14.23 5.43 3.09
N SER A 9 14.32 5.97 1.88
CA SER A 9 14.34 7.43 1.65
C SER A 9 12.95 8.06 1.75
N ARG A 10 11.88 7.26 1.64
CA ARG A 10 10.49 7.74 1.70
C ARG A 10 9.64 6.90 2.64
N LEU A 11 8.73 7.56 3.36
CA LEU A 11 7.65 6.95 4.11
C LEU A 11 6.32 7.22 3.41
N TYR A 12 5.59 6.15 3.08
CA TYR A 12 4.21 6.21 2.61
C TYR A 12 3.24 6.05 3.79
N MET A 13 2.26 6.93 3.86
CA MET A 13 1.21 6.91 4.89
C MET A 13 -0.16 6.93 4.23
N ALA A 14 -0.95 5.89 4.48
CA ALA A 14 -2.36 5.90 4.16
C ALA A 14 -3.14 6.67 5.23
N ASP A 15 -3.79 7.73 4.79
CA ASP A 15 -4.73 8.55 5.54
C ASP A 15 -6.15 8.18 5.08
N THR A 16 -6.89 7.48 5.94
CA THR A 16 -8.27 7.07 5.67
C THR A 16 -9.28 8.19 5.92
N GLY A 17 -8.82 9.35 6.40
CA GLY A 17 -9.70 10.38 6.95
C GLY A 17 -10.54 9.85 8.11
N ARG A 18 -11.58 10.59 8.48
CA ARG A 18 -12.63 10.07 9.36
C ARG A 18 -13.61 9.26 8.54
N MET A 19 -13.99 8.10 9.06
CA MET A 19 -14.98 7.25 8.41
C MET A 19 -16.33 7.97 8.34
N TYR A 20 -17.00 7.86 7.19
CA TYR A 20 -18.33 8.45 6.93
C TYR A 20 -18.37 9.99 6.94
N SER A 21 -17.24 10.66 6.66
CA SER A 21 -17.19 12.09 6.35
C SER A 21 -16.56 12.35 4.98
N ASP A 22 -16.54 13.61 4.57
CA ASP A 22 -15.87 14.09 3.35
C ASP A 22 -14.39 14.43 3.60
N ASP A 23 -13.80 13.90 4.69
CA ASP A 23 -12.38 14.10 4.97
C ASP A 23 -11.55 13.49 3.83
N PRO A 24 -10.45 14.14 3.39
CA PRO A 24 -9.60 13.59 2.33
C PRO A 24 -9.13 12.17 2.66
N GLN A 25 -9.23 11.28 1.68
CA GLN A 25 -8.74 9.91 1.77
C GLN A 25 -7.66 9.70 0.71
N HIS A 26 -6.42 9.55 1.15
CA HIS A 26 -5.28 9.49 0.24
C HIS A 26 -4.07 8.82 0.88
N ILE A 27 -3.17 8.35 0.03
CA ILE A 27 -1.81 7.98 0.43
C ILE A 27 -0.93 9.21 0.25
N ARG A 28 -0.20 9.58 1.30
CA ARG A 28 0.80 10.65 1.28
C ARG A 28 2.21 10.05 1.25
N ALA A 29 3.15 10.76 0.63
CA ALA A 29 4.56 10.41 0.67
C ALA A 29 5.36 11.50 1.37
N PHE A 30 6.25 11.07 2.27
CA PHE A 30 7.15 11.93 3.01
C PHE A 30 8.58 11.52 2.73
N ASP A 31 9.48 12.49 2.56
CA ASP A 31 10.91 12.21 2.52
C ASP A 31 11.41 11.97 3.95
N LEU A 32 12.21 10.92 4.13
CA LEU A 32 12.85 10.58 5.41
C LEU A 32 14.29 11.11 5.42
N GLY A 33 14.54 12.11 6.27
CA GLY A 33 15.87 12.65 6.49
C GLY A 33 16.78 11.69 7.26
N PRO A 34 18.11 11.85 7.17
CA PRO A 34 19.08 11.01 7.89
C PRO A 34 19.00 11.16 9.42
N ASP A 35 18.34 12.22 9.92
CA ASP A 35 18.04 12.43 11.34
C ASP A 35 16.72 11.78 11.78
N GLY A 36 16.07 11.01 10.90
CA GLY A 36 14.78 10.36 11.12
C GLY A 36 13.58 11.30 11.05
N ARG A 37 13.77 12.56 10.64
CA ARG A 37 12.66 13.51 10.48
C ARG A 37 12.00 13.36 9.12
N LEU A 38 10.68 13.54 9.12
CA LEU A 38 9.87 13.56 7.92
C LEU A 38 9.73 14.99 7.38
N ALA A 39 9.83 15.14 6.06
CA ALA A 39 9.55 16.37 5.34
C ALA A 39 8.55 16.13 4.20
N GLY A 40 7.89 17.20 3.74
CA GLY A 40 6.90 17.12 2.66
C GLY A 40 5.56 16.55 3.12
N GLY A 41 5.07 15.52 2.45
CA GLY A 41 3.74 14.96 2.64
C GLY A 41 2.78 15.29 1.50
N ASP A 42 3.26 15.39 0.27
CA ASP A 42 2.34 15.58 -0.86
C ASP A 42 1.47 14.33 -1.04
N VAL A 43 0.30 14.52 -1.65
CA VAL A 43 -0.57 13.42 -2.04
C VAL A 43 0.16 12.59 -3.09
N PHE A 44 0.41 11.33 -2.76
CA PHE A 44 1.05 10.36 -3.64
C PHE A 44 0.03 9.66 -4.54
N HIS A 45 -1.08 9.22 -3.96
CA HIS A 45 -2.14 8.53 -4.70
C HIS A 45 -3.48 8.61 -3.96
N VAL A 46 -4.58 8.64 -4.70
CA VAL A 46 -5.95 8.54 -4.15
C VAL A 46 -6.53 7.20 -4.58
N ILE A 47 -6.93 6.37 -3.62
CA ILE A 47 -7.57 5.08 -3.90
C ILE A 47 -9.01 5.32 -4.34
N ASP A 48 -9.41 4.69 -5.44
CA ASP A 48 -10.80 4.66 -5.89
C ASP A 48 -11.12 3.30 -6.54
N PRO A 49 -12.17 2.58 -6.09
CA PRO A 49 -13.11 2.94 -5.02
C PRO A 49 -12.57 2.73 -3.60
N GLY A 50 -13.11 3.51 -2.66
CA GLY A 50 -12.87 3.39 -1.22
C GLY A 50 -11.66 4.17 -0.74
N CYS A 51 -10.92 3.60 0.22
CA CYS A 51 -9.71 4.20 0.77
C CYS A 51 -8.64 3.14 1.06
N SER A 52 -7.39 3.58 1.17
CA SER A 52 -6.29 2.72 1.60
C SER A 52 -6.33 2.56 3.12
N ASP A 53 -6.22 1.33 3.61
CA ASP A 53 -5.94 1.02 5.01
C ASP A 53 -4.49 0.50 5.10
N GLY A 54 -4.28 -0.81 4.97
CA GLY A 54 -2.98 -1.46 4.93
C GLY A 54 -2.32 -1.41 3.56
N LEU A 55 -1.01 -1.22 3.53
CA LEU A 55 -0.21 -1.20 2.31
C LEU A 55 1.19 -1.80 2.52
N ARG A 56 1.83 -2.27 1.45
CA ARG A 56 3.21 -2.78 1.43
C ARG A 56 3.93 -2.42 0.14
N ILE A 57 5.26 -2.42 0.17
CA ILE A 57 6.11 -2.12 -0.98
C ILE A 57 6.76 -3.40 -1.51
N ASP A 58 6.94 -3.52 -2.82
CA ASP A 58 7.76 -4.56 -3.45
C ASP A 58 9.18 -4.08 -3.79
N VAL A 59 10.07 -5.00 -4.13
CA VAL A 59 11.49 -4.70 -4.38
C VAL A 59 11.75 -3.74 -5.54
N ASP A 60 10.77 -3.49 -6.41
CA ASP A 60 10.87 -2.53 -7.51
C ASP A 60 10.32 -1.14 -7.09
N GLY A 61 9.84 -1.01 -5.85
CA GLY A 61 9.27 0.20 -5.29
C GLY A 61 7.77 0.37 -5.56
N ASN A 62 7.07 -0.63 -6.11
CA ASN A 62 5.63 -0.51 -6.29
C ASN A 62 4.92 -0.63 -4.95
N LEU A 63 3.90 0.21 -4.75
CA LEU A 63 3.04 0.22 -3.58
C LEU A 63 1.80 -0.63 -3.83
N TRP A 64 1.60 -1.61 -2.96
CA TRP A 64 0.45 -2.51 -2.94
C TRP A 64 -0.47 -2.08 -1.80
N SER A 65 -1.60 -1.47 -2.15
CA SER A 65 -2.56 -0.88 -1.20
C SER A 65 -3.86 -1.66 -1.16
N SER A 66 -4.47 -1.77 0.01
CA SER A 66 -5.84 -2.22 0.14
C SER A 66 -6.82 -1.21 -0.46
N ALA A 67 -7.94 -1.69 -0.99
CA ALA A 67 -9.01 -0.88 -1.57
C ALA A 67 -10.37 -1.56 -1.39
N ALA A 68 -11.45 -0.86 -1.76
CA ALA A 68 -12.81 -1.42 -1.66
C ALA A 68 -13.09 -2.56 -2.65
N ASP A 69 -12.40 -2.57 -3.79
CA ASP A 69 -12.52 -3.59 -4.84
C ASP A 69 -11.37 -4.60 -4.86
N GLY A 70 -10.42 -4.50 -3.92
CA GLY A 70 -9.34 -5.45 -3.77
C GLY A 70 -8.00 -4.82 -3.40
N VAL A 71 -6.96 -5.11 -4.19
CA VAL A 71 -5.61 -4.57 -4.00
C VAL A 71 -5.19 -3.77 -5.22
N HIS A 72 -4.73 -2.54 -5.03
CA HIS A 72 -4.18 -1.69 -6.09
C HIS A 72 -2.66 -1.77 -6.07
N CYS A 73 -2.06 -1.95 -7.24
CA CYS A 73 -0.61 -1.87 -7.45
C CYS A 73 -0.30 -0.51 -8.09
N ILE A 74 0.47 0.32 -7.40
CA ILE A 74 0.76 1.70 -7.76
C ILE A 74 2.27 1.81 -7.96
N SER A 75 2.70 2.40 -9.07
CA SER A 75 4.11 2.57 -9.41
C SER A 75 4.82 3.52 -8.43
N PRO A 76 6.16 3.55 -8.38
CA PRO A 76 6.91 4.52 -7.59
C PRO A 76 6.60 6.00 -7.92
N ASN A 77 6.00 6.26 -9.09
CA ASN A 77 5.61 7.60 -9.53
C ASN A 77 4.18 7.98 -9.12
N GLY A 78 3.42 7.06 -8.50
CA GLY A 78 2.04 7.28 -8.11
C GLY A 78 0.99 6.84 -9.14
N ASP A 79 1.41 6.28 -10.28
CA ASP A 79 0.48 5.79 -11.31
C ASP A 79 -0.10 4.41 -10.96
N LEU A 80 -1.41 4.21 -11.13
CA LEU A 80 -2.04 2.90 -10.98
C LEU A 80 -1.59 1.95 -12.10
N LEU A 81 -0.84 0.90 -11.76
CA LEU A 81 -0.38 -0.14 -12.70
C LEU A 81 -1.45 -1.19 -12.95
N GLY A 82 -2.27 -1.49 -11.94
CA GLY A 82 -3.33 -2.49 -12.05
C GLY A 82 -3.94 -2.85 -10.70
N LYS A 83 -4.90 -3.79 -10.73
CA LYS A 83 -5.67 -4.23 -9.57
C LYS A 83 -5.72 -5.75 -9.49
N ILE A 84 -5.68 -6.29 -8.27
CA ILE A 84 -6.10 -7.66 -7.96
C ILE A 84 -7.48 -7.56 -7.34
N LEU A 85 -8.50 -8.00 -8.09
CA LEU A 85 -9.87 -7.96 -7.60
C LEU A 85 -10.13 -9.12 -6.64
N VAL A 86 -10.76 -8.81 -5.51
CA VAL A 86 -11.33 -9.79 -4.58
C VAL A 86 -12.76 -9.34 -4.23
N PRO A 87 -13.69 -10.27 -3.92
CA PRO A 87 -15.11 -9.93 -3.80
C PRO A 87 -15.49 -9.25 -2.46
N GLU A 88 -14.52 -8.65 -1.76
CA GLU A 88 -14.67 -8.08 -0.42
C GLU A 88 -13.74 -6.86 -0.24
N LEU A 89 -14.14 -5.93 0.62
CA LEU A 89 -13.30 -4.80 1.06
C LEU A 89 -12.02 -5.33 1.72
N VAL A 90 -10.86 -4.90 1.21
CA VAL A 90 -9.55 -5.28 1.75
C VAL A 90 -9.14 -4.28 2.81
N SER A 91 -8.66 -4.79 3.95
CA SER A 91 -8.09 -3.97 5.03
C SER A 91 -6.57 -4.00 5.06
N ASN A 92 -5.92 -5.09 4.62
CA ASN A 92 -4.47 -5.20 4.72
C ASN A 92 -3.90 -6.21 3.73
N VAL A 93 -2.59 -6.07 3.49
CA VAL A 93 -1.81 -6.97 2.65
C VAL A 93 -0.43 -7.23 3.24
N CYS A 94 0.13 -8.41 3.01
CA CYS A 94 1.53 -8.68 3.31
C CYS A 94 2.15 -9.68 2.33
N PHE A 95 3.43 -9.46 2.01
CA PHE A 95 4.19 -10.43 1.24
C PHE A 95 4.73 -11.53 2.17
N GLY A 96 4.61 -12.78 1.71
CA GLY A 96 5.06 -13.96 2.43
C GLY A 96 5.37 -15.12 1.49
N GLY A 97 5.20 -16.34 1.99
CA GLY A 97 5.67 -17.54 1.31
C GLY A 97 7.20 -17.67 1.37
N ARG A 98 7.72 -18.84 1.00
CA ARG A 98 9.16 -19.14 1.11
C ARG A 98 10.03 -18.19 0.29
N ALA A 99 9.54 -17.76 -0.87
CA ALA A 99 10.26 -16.89 -1.79
C ALA A 99 9.76 -15.43 -1.77
N LYS A 100 8.96 -15.07 -0.75
CA LYS A 100 8.53 -13.68 -0.48
C LYS A 100 7.70 -13.02 -1.59
N HIS A 101 7.08 -13.83 -2.44
CA HIS A 101 6.29 -13.37 -3.60
C HIS A 101 4.81 -13.75 -3.52
N GLU A 102 4.36 -14.33 -2.40
CA GLU A 102 2.94 -14.57 -2.18
C GLU A 102 2.37 -13.36 -1.46
N LEU A 103 1.39 -12.67 -2.07
CA LEU A 103 0.66 -11.60 -1.42
C LEU A 103 -0.54 -12.21 -0.69
N TYR A 104 -0.54 -12.11 0.63
CA TYR A 104 -1.66 -12.42 1.50
C TYR A 104 -2.51 -11.18 1.68
N ILE A 105 -3.83 -11.36 1.66
CA ILE A 105 -4.82 -10.28 1.60
C ILE A 105 -5.87 -10.57 2.66
N THR A 106 -6.04 -9.67 3.64
CA THR A 106 -7.14 -9.74 4.61
C THR A 106 -8.31 -8.91 4.07
N ALA A 107 -9.44 -9.55 3.81
CA ALA A 107 -10.59 -8.90 3.22
C ALA A 107 -11.85 -9.30 3.98
N THR A 108 -12.36 -8.40 4.81
CA THR A 108 -13.58 -8.53 5.63
C THR A 108 -13.72 -9.88 6.36
N THR A 109 -14.26 -10.90 5.71
CA THR A 109 -14.52 -12.24 6.32
C THR A 109 -13.52 -13.32 5.88
N SER A 110 -12.64 -13.02 4.93
CA SER A 110 -11.77 -14.00 4.28
C SER A 110 -10.30 -13.59 4.25
N ILE A 111 -9.43 -14.58 4.07
CA ILE A 111 -8.02 -14.38 3.72
C ILE A 111 -7.80 -14.95 2.32
N TYR A 112 -7.33 -14.11 1.41
CA TYR A 112 -6.94 -14.51 0.05
C TYR A 112 -5.42 -14.57 -0.07
N ARG A 113 -4.96 -15.27 -1.11
CA ARG A 113 -3.54 -15.32 -1.46
C ARG A 113 -3.37 -15.37 -2.97
N VAL A 114 -2.41 -14.62 -3.49
CA VAL A 114 -1.98 -14.69 -4.88
C VAL A 114 -0.45 -14.74 -4.99
N THR A 115 0.04 -15.58 -5.90
CA THR A 115 1.47 -15.64 -6.25
C THR A 115 1.76 -14.54 -7.27
N LEU A 116 2.74 -13.69 -6.96
CA LEU A 116 3.18 -12.59 -7.82
C LEU A 116 4.54 -12.90 -8.44
N ASN A 117 4.86 -12.25 -9.57
CA ASN A 117 6.21 -12.23 -10.12
C ASN A 117 7.07 -11.11 -9.49
N ARG A 118 6.74 -10.70 -8.26
CA ARG A 118 7.41 -9.66 -7.50
C ARG A 118 7.54 -10.10 -6.05
N ARG A 119 8.64 -9.69 -5.43
CA ARG A 119 8.90 -9.98 -4.02
C ARG A 119 8.62 -8.75 -3.19
N GLY A 120 8.03 -8.92 -2.02
CA GLY A 120 7.89 -7.84 -1.06
C GLY A 120 9.24 -7.37 -0.54
N VAL A 121 9.37 -6.08 -0.30
CA VAL A 121 10.43 -5.52 0.55
C VAL A 121 10.36 -6.24 1.90
N GLN A 122 11.49 -6.75 2.39
CA GLN A 122 11.55 -7.50 3.65
C GLN A 122 12.03 -6.62 4.81
N HIS A 123 11.91 -5.31 4.60
CA HIS A 123 12.55 -4.26 5.36
C HIS A 123 11.63 -2.99 5.46
N PRO A 124 11.94 -1.93 6.24
CA PRO A 124 13.28 -1.50 6.61
C PRO A 124 14.06 -2.60 7.33
#